data_AF-A0A968H289-F1
#
_entry.id   AF-A0A968H289-F1
#
_cell.length_a   1.000
_cell.length_b   1.000
_cell.length_c   1.000
_cell.angle_alpha   90.00
_cell.angle_beta   90.00
_cell.angle_gamma   90.00
#
_symmetry.space_group_name_H-M   'P 1'
#
loop_
_entity.id
_entity.type
_entity.pdbx_description
1 polymer ?
#
loop_
_entity_poly.entity_id
_entity_poly.type
_entity_poly.pdbx_seq_one_letter_code
_entity_poly.pdbx_strand_id
1 'polypeptide(L)' 'MPLCRGDKGEVWHEGQTEEMQEDGSLILNLPASHEAEIMMEILKHGSHVEVLGPEWMRGKVVHDLRNAIENYR' A
#
# COMPACT_ATOMS: atom_id res chain seq x y z
N MET A 1 -12.00 1.54 -0.04
CA MET A 1 -10.97 1.88 0.95
C MET A 1 -9.78 0.99 0.66
N PRO A 2 -8.56 1.54 0.56
CA PRO A 2 -7.36 0.73 0.33
C PRO A 2 -7.08 -0.24 1.47
N LEU A 3 -6.72 -1.46 1.10
CA LEU A 3 -6.27 -2.52 2.00
C LEU A 3 -4.84 -2.89 1.61
N CYS A 4 -3.91 -2.81 2.55
CA CYS A 4 -2.50 -3.10 2.33
C CYS A 4 -1.97 -4.11 3.35
N ARG A 5 -0.99 -4.94 2.97
CA ARG A 5 -0.23 -5.76 3.93
C ARG A 5 1.05 -5.05 4.33
N GLY A 6 1.39 -5.00 5.62
CA GLY A 6 2.58 -4.30 6.15
C GLY A 6 3.11 -4.89 7.47
N ASP A 7 4.08 -4.20 8.08
CA ASP A 7 4.73 -4.59 9.33
C ASP A 7 4.07 -3.95 10.57
N LYS A 8 4.28 -4.59 11.73
CA LYS A 8 3.61 -4.23 12.98
C LYS A 8 4.07 -2.85 13.51
N GLY A 9 3.12 -1.94 13.71
CA GLY A 9 3.35 -0.63 14.34
C GLY A 9 3.64 0.53 13.39
N GLU A 10 3.50 0.33 12.07
CA GLU A 10 3.62 1.42 11.11
C GLU A 10 2.33 2.24 11.02
N VAL A 11 2.40 3.53 11.38
CA VAL A 11 1.29 4.47 11.20
C VAL A 11 1.53 5.31 9.94
N TRP A 12 0.82 4.98 8.87
CA TRP A 12 0.84 5.72 7.59
C TRP A 12 -0.21 6.82 7.55
N HIS A 13 -1.33 6.64 8.25
CA HIS A 13 -2.41 7.62 8.27
C HIS A 13 -3.13 7.61 9.62
N GLU A 14 -3.50 8.79 10.15
CA GLU A 14 -4.13 8.92 11.49
C GLU A 14 -5.44 8.13 11.62
N GLY A 15 -6.20 8.05 10.54
CA GLY A 15 -7.44 7.26 10.45
C GLY A 15 -7.28 5.82 9.99
N GLN A 16 -6.05 5.26 9.97
CA GLN A 16 -5.86 3.86 9.59
C GLN A 16 -6.40 2.91 10.65
N THR A 17 -6.82 1.73 10.22
CA THR A 17 -7.09 0.61 11.14
C THR A 17 -6.24 -0.59 10.75
N GLU A 18 -5.86 -1.39 11.74
CA GLU A 18 -4.96 -2.52 11.54
C GLU A 18 -5.62 -3.83 11.99
N GLU A 19 -5.43 -4.89 11.23
CA GLU A 19 -5.91 -6.23 11.54
C GLU A 19 -4.75 -7.23 11.48
N MET A 20 -4.41 -7.81 12.64
CA MET A 20 -3.36 -8.83 12.75
C MET A 20 -3.87 -10.16 12.18
N GLN A 21 -3.08 -10.75 11.30
CA GLN A 21 -3.38 -12.05 10.69
C GLN A 21 -2.69 -13.18 11.45
N GLU A 22 -3.22 -14.41 11.31
CA GLU A 22 -2.67 -15.60 11.97
C GLU A 22 -1.23 -15.94 11.55
N ASP A 23 -0.85 -15.54 10.34
CA ASP A 23 0.51 -15.69 9.78
C ASP A 23 1.51 -14.65 10.30
N GLY A 24 1.07 -13.75 11.18
CA GLY A 24 1.88 -12.66 11.75
C GLY A 24 1.97 -11.41 10.89
N SER A 25 1.31 -11.38 9.71
CA SER A 25 1.21 -10.19 8.88
C SER A 25 0.15 -9.21 9.40
N LEU A 26 0.24 -7.95 8.96
CA LEU A 26 -0.72 -6.91 9.31
C LEU A 26 -1.48 -6.46 8.06
N ILE A 27 -2.81 -6.40 8.14
CA ILE A 27 -3.65 -5.74 7.12
C ILE A 27 -3.99 -4.34 7.60
N LEU A 28 -3.61 -3.34 6.82
CA LEU A 28 -3.93 -1.93 7.02
C LEU A 28 -5.13 -1.55 6.16
N ASN A 29 -6.16 -0.96 6.75
CA ASN A 29 -7.26 -0.34 6.04
C ASN A 29 -7.11 1.18 6.14
N LEU A 30 -6.99 1.83 4.98
CA LEU A 30 -6.67 3.24 4.88
C LEU A 30 -7.90 4.06 4.42
N PRO A 31 -8.10 5.28 4.93
CA PRO A 31 -9.18 6.14 4.46
C PRO A 31 -9.01 6.51 2.98
N ALA A 32 -10.08 6.38 2.20
CA ALA A 32 -10.02 6.63 0.75
C ALA A 32 -9.83 8.11 0.35
N SER A 33 -9.87 9.05 1.31
CA SER A 33 -9.78 10.49 1.06
C SER A 33 -8.37 10.97 0.65
N HIS A 34 -7.34 10.14 0.80
CA HIS A 34 -5.94 10.52 0.56
C HIS A 34 -5.25 9.55 -0.41
N GLU A 35 -5.87 9.31 -1.57
CA GLU A 35 -5.39 8.34 -2.56
C GLU A 35 -3.93 8.58 -2.99
N ALA A 36 -3.55 9.83 -3.25
CA ALA A 36 -2.19 10.17 -3.70
C ALA A 36 -1.13 9.90 -2.61
N GLU A 37 -1.43 10.22 -1.36
CA GLU A 37 -0.54 9.96 -0.22
C GLU A 37 -0.37 8.46 0.02
N ILE A 38 -1.48 7.71 -0.04
CA ILE A 38 -1.46 6.24 0.07
C ILE A 38 -0.60 5.64 -1.05
N MET A 39 -0.76 6.12 -2.28
CA MET A 39 0.05 5.68 -3.41
C MET A 39 1.53 5.95 -3.18
N MET A 40 1.90 7.14 -2.72
CA MET A 40 3.29 7.49 -2.42
C MET A 40 3.87 6.59 -1.32
N GLU A 41 3.13 6.34 -0.24
CA GLU A 41 3.61 5.49 0.85
C GLU A 41 3.79 4.05 0.38
N ILE A 42 2.85 3.50 -0.41
CA ILE A 42 2.99 2.18 -1.02
C ILE A 42 4.26 2.09 -1.89
N LEU A 43 4.47 3.06 -2.78
CA LEU A 43 5.63 3.06 -3.68
C LEU A 43 6.95 3.24 -2.94
N LYS A 44 6.97 4.01 -1.85
CA LYS A 44 8.12 4.22 -0.96
C LYS A 44 8.53 2.92 -0.26
N HIS A 45 7.57 2.13 0.21
CA HIS A 45 7.84 0.82 0.83
C HIS A 45 8.13 -0.29 -0.19
N GLY A 46 7.66 -0.13 -1.43
CA GLY A 46 7.98 -1.04 -2.52
C GLY A 46 7.55 -2.48 -2.20
N SER A 47 8.50 -3.42 -2.26
CA SER A 47 8.24 -4.85 -2.07
C SER A 47 7.83 -5.27 -0.66
N HIS A 48 7.94 -4.39 0.33
CA HIS A 48 7.53 -4.66 1.71
C HIS A 48 6.02 -4.55 1.91
N VAL A 49 5.31 -3.97 0.94
CA VAL A 49 3.88 -3.71 1.00
C VAL A 49 3.16 -4.33 -0.19
N GLU A 50 2.01 -4.93 0.07
CA GLU A 50 1.12 -5.44 -0.97
C GLU A 50 -0.25 -4.78 -0.89
N VAL A 51 -0.74 -4.23 -2.00
CA VAL A 51 -2.13 -3.75 -2.11
C VAL A 51 -3.06 -4.94 -2.32
N LEU A 52 -3.93 -5.20 -1.34
CA LEU A 52 -4.97 -6.23 -1.37
C LEU A 52 -6.24 -5.75 -2.08
N GLY A 53 -6.51 -4.45 -2.06
CA GLY A 53 -7.59 -3.84 -2.82
C GLY A 53 -7.69 -2.32 -2.57
N PRO A 54 -8.51 -1.59 -3.33
CA PRO A 54 -9.30 -2.05 -4.47
C PRO A 54 -8.43 -2.35 -5.71
N GLU A 55 -8.95 -3.15 -6.65
CA GLU A 55 -8.19 -3.64 -7.81
C GLU A 55 -7.61 -2.53 -8.69
N TRP A 56 -8.34 -1.43 -8.88
CA TRP A 56 -7.85 -0.28 -9.64
C TRP A 56 -6.59 0.34 -9.01
N MET A 57 -6.46 0.30 -7.67
CA MET A 57 -5.29 0.85 -6.97
C MET A 57 -4.08 -0.04 -7.19
N ARG A 58 -4.26 -1.36 -7.14
CA ARG A 58 -3.23 -2.33 -7.53
C ARG A 58 -2.77 -2.07 -8.97
N GLY A 59 -3.71 -1.80 -9.88
CA GLY A 59 -3.40 -1.45 -11.27
C GLY A 59 -2.51 -0.20 -11.40
N LYS A 60 -2.79 0.85 -10.62
CA LYS A 60 -1.96 2.08 -10.59
C LYS A 60 -0.55 1.80 -10.06
N VAL A 61 -0.41 1.08 -8.95
CA VAL A 61 0.91 0.72 -8.39
C VAL A 61 1.74 -0.05 -9.42
N VAL A 62 1.15 -1.05 -10.09
CA VAL A 62 1.84 -1.83 -11.13
C VAL A 62 2.27 -0.95 -12.31
N HIS A 63 1.43 0.01 -12.72
CA HIS A 63 1.77 0.96 -13.79
C HIS A 63 2.97 1.83 -13.40
N ASP A 64 2.95 2.44 -12.22
CA ASP A 64 4.01 3.33 -11.76
C ASP A 64 5.33 2.60 -11.54
N LEU A 65 5.31 1.39 -10.97
CA LEU A 65 6.51 0.56 -10.82
C LEU A 65 7.12 0.18 -12.17
N ARG A 66 6.29 -0.13 -13.18
CA ARG A 66 6.79 -0.41 -14.55
C ARG A 66 7.46 0.82 -15.15
N ASN A 67 6.83 2.00 -15.04
CA ASN A 67 7.42 3.25 -15.54
C ASN A 67 8.73 3.57 -14.83
N ALA A 68 8.80 3.35 -13.51
CA ALA A 68 10.01 3.56 -12.73
C ALA A 68 11.15 2.66 -13.24
N ILE A 69 10.90 1.39 -13.52
CA ILE A 69 11.90 0.46 -14.07
C ILE A 69 12.46 0.96 -15.41
N GLU A 70 11.62 1.52 -16.29
CA GLU A 70 12.09 2.04 -17.60
C GLU A 70 13.08 3.21 -17.45
N ASN A 71 13.05 3.97 -16.34
CA ASN A 71 14.02 5.04 -16.08
C ASN A 71 15.42 4.54 -15.71
N TYR A 72 15.55 3.27 -15.35
CA TYR A 72 16.82 2.65 -14.92
C TYR A 72 17.35 1.63 -15.93
N ARG A 73 16.71 1.51 -17.09
CA ARG A 73 17.20 0.71 -18.22
C ARG A 73 18.18 1.51 -19.07
#